data_AF-A0A9P7VPU2-F1
#
_entry.id   AF-A0A9P7VPU2-F1
#
_cell.length_a   1.000
_cell.length_b   1.000
_cell.length_c   1.000
_cell.angle_alpha   90.00
_cell.angle_beta   90.00
_cell.angle_gamma   90.00
#
_symmetry.space_group_name_H-M   'P 1'
#
loop_
_entity.id
_entity.type
_entity.pdbx_description
1 polymer ?
#
loop_
_entity_poly.entity_id
_entity_poly.type
_entity_poly.pdbx_seq_one_letter_code
_entity_poly.pdbx_strand_id
1 'polypeptide(L)'
;MHMDLSLQVLHSVMTLLEIQLQSFSQSVCTNIHMRELSSETAAQVQKLIHTVKSMAPGVFKSIKSFNLHTYKTHAFGNYIQCIPKFGTSDSYST
;
A
#
# COMPACT_ATOMS: atom_id res chain seq x y z
N MET A 1 0.95 -29.55 18.66
CA MET A 1 1.26 -28.29 17.95
C MET A 1 0.88 -28.45 16.48
N HIS A 2 -0.17 -27.77 16.00
CA HIS A 2 -0.67 -27.83 14.62
C HIS A 2 -0.10 -26.69 13.73
N MET A 3 1.15 -26.27 13.98
CA MET A 3 1.69 -25.01 13.48
C MET A 3 2.04 -25.05 11.99
N ASP A 4 2.47 -26.21 11.46
CA ASP A 4 2.79 -26.31 10.03
C ASP A 4 1.55 -26.19 9.15
N LEU A 5 0.42 -26.77 9.59
CA LEU A 5 -0.85 -26.65 8.89
C LEU A 5 -1.38 -25.21 8.95
N SER A 6 -1.27 -24.53 10.10
CA SER A 6 -1.69 -23.13 10.21
C SER A 6 -0.82 -22.19 9.38
N LEU A 7 0.49 -22.46 9.25
CA LEU A 7 1.38 -21.71 8.36
C LEU A 7 1.06 -21.96 6.88
N GLN A 8 0.70 -23.19 6.50
CA GLN A 8 0.24 -23.49 5.13
C GLN A 8 -1.08 -22.81 4.80
N VAL A 9 -2.03 -22.79 5.74
CA VAL A 9 -3.29 -22.06 5.60
C VAL A 9 -3.02 -20.56 5.49
N LEU A 10 -2.15 -20.01 6.34
CA LEU A 10 -1.74 -18.61 6.28
C LEU A 10 -1.14 -18.29 4.91
N HIS A 11 -0.21 -19.09 4.42
CA HIS A 11 0.37 -18.91 3.09
C HIS A 11 -0.72 -18.86 2.01
N SER A 12 -1.63 -19.83 2.01
CA SER A 12 -2.71 -19.95 1.02
C SER A 12 -3.64 -18.73 1.03
N VAL A 13 -4.05 -18.27 2.21
CA VAL A 13 -4.91 -17.09 2.38
C VAL A 13 -4.20 -15.81 1.95
N MET A 14 -2.92 -15.67 2.28
CA MET A 14 -2.13 -14.49 1.92
C MET A 14 -1.91 -14.39 0.42
N THR A 15 -1.61 -15.51 -0.26
CA THR A 15 -1.53 -15.56 -1.72
C THR A 15 -2.86 -15.19 -2.37
N LEU A 16 -3.98 -15.70 -1.84
CA LEU A 16 -5.30 -15.36 -2.37
C LEU A 16 -5.60 -13.86 -2.20
N LEU A 17 -5.30 -13.30 -1.02
CA LEU A 17 -5.47 -11.88 -0.75
C LEU A 17 -4.64 -11.02 -1.69
N GLU A 18 -3.39 -11.40 -1.96
CA GLU A 18 -2.50 -10.68 -2.88
C GLU A 18 -3.06 -10.66 -4.31
N ILE A 19 -3.52 -11.80 -4.82
CA ILE A 19 -4.16 -11.89 -6.14
C ILE A 19 -5.40 -11.00 -6.21
N GLN A 20 -6.24 -11.01 -5.18
CA GLN A 20 -7.44 -10.18 -5.13
C GLN A 20 -7.09 -8.68 -5.08
N LEU A 21 -6.08 -8.29 -4.30
CA LEU A 21 -5.60 -6.91 -4.24
C LEU A 21 -4.99 -6.46 -5.57
N GLN A 22 -4.27 -7.34 -6.27
CA GLN A 22 -3.71 -7.05 -7.59
C GLN A 22 -4.83 -6.85 -8.63
N SER A 23 -5.82 -7.75 -8.65
CA SER A 23 -7.00 -7.64 -9.51
C SER A 23 -7.79 -6.37 -9.21
N PHE A 24 -8.01 -6.04 -7.93
CA PHE A 24 -8.66 -4.82 -7.50
C PHE A 24 -7.88 -3.57 -7.91
N SER A 25 -6.56 -3.57 -7.75
CA SER A 25 -5.70 -2.47 -8.18
C SER A 25 -5.79 -2.23 -9.70
N GLN A 26 -5.74 -3.29 -10.49
CA GLN A 26 -5.78 -3.18 -11.96
C GLN A 26 -7.17 -2.80 -12.48
N SER A 27 -8.24 -3.31 -11.88
CA SER A 27 -9.61 -3.13 -12.37
C SER A 27 -10.33 -1.93 -11.75
N VAL A 28 -10.19 -1.69 -10.46
CA VAL A 28 -10.96 -0.65 -9.75
C VAL A 28 -10.15 0.64 -9.65
N CYS A 29 -8.87 0.56 -9.32
CA CYS A 29 -8.06 1.75 -9.06
C CYS A 29 -7.67 2.52 -10.33
N THR A 30 -7.71 1.86 -11.48
CA THR A 30 -7.62 2.52 -12.80
C THR A 30 -8.87 3.31 -13.15
N ASN A 31 -10.04 2.84 -12.70
CA ASN A 31 -11.33 3.49 -12.92
C ASN A 31 -11.63 4.61 -11.92
N ILE A 32 -10.97 4.62 -10.75
CA ILE A 32 -11.12 5.68 -9.76
C ILE A 32 -10.11 6.78 -10.04
N HIS A 33 -10.60 7.88 -10.63
CA HIS A 33 -9.84 9.12 -10.72
C HIS A 33 -9.90 9.86 -9.39
N MET A 34 -8.83 9.81 -8.61
CA MET A 34 -8.75 10.65 -7.40
C MET A 34 -8.31 12.06 -7.77
N ARG A 35 -8.97 13.02 -7.13
CA ARG A 35 -8.60 14.43 -7.15
C ARG A 35 -7.88 14.75 -5.85
N GLU A 36 -6.82 15.56 -5.95
CA GLU A 36 -6.18 16.12 -4.76
C GLU A 36 -7.17 16.88 -3.89
N LEU A 37 -6.96 16.81 -2.57
CA LEU A 37 -7.69 17.64 -1.63
C LEU A 37 -7.32 19.11 -1.86
N SER A 38 -8.24 20.03 -1.64
CA SER A 38 -8.00 21.47 -1.83
C SER A 38 -6.81 21.99 -1.00
N SER A 39 -6.59 21.43 0.19
CA SER A 39 -5.44 21.74 1.05
C SER A 39 -4.10 21.27 0.47
N GLU A 40 -4.07 20.12 -0.21
CA GLU A 40 -2.87 19.58 -0.83
C GLU A 40 -2.48 20.40 -2.07
N THR A 41 -3.46 20.76 -2.91
CA THR A 41 -3.24 21.66 -4.04
C THR A 41 -2.76 23.04 -3.58
N ALA A 42 -3.32 23.59 -2.50
CA ALA A 42 -2.85 24.85 -1.91
C ALA A 42 -1.39 24.78 -1.42
N ALA A 43 -1.01 23.68 -0.75
CA ALA A 43 0.36 23.46 -0.30
C ALA A 43 1.35 23.28 -1.46
N GLN A 44 0.94 22.64 -2.57
CA GLN A 44 1.77 22.54 -3.77
C GLN A 44 1.96 23.89 -4.46
N VAL A 45 0.90 24.70 -4.57
CA VAL A 45 0.99 26.07 -5.10
C VAL A 45 1.96 26.90 -4.25
N GLN A 46 1.91 26.78 -2.92
CA GLN A 46 2.86 27.46 -2.03
C GLN A 46 4.31 27.01 -2.27
N LYS A 47 4.56 25.70 -2.43
CA LYS A 47 5.90 25.18 -2.77
C LYS A 47 6.41 25.65 -4.12
N LEU A 48 5.53 25.71 -5.13
CA LEU A 48 5.85 26.21 -6.47
C LEU A 48 6.16 27.71 -6.45
N ILE A 49 5.39 28.52 -5.72
CA ILE A 49 5.67 29.95 -5.52
C ILE A 49 7.05 30.15 -4.88
N HIS A 50 7.44 29.26 -3.96
CA HIS A 50 8.73 29.33 -3.27
C HIS A 50 9.91 28.81 -4.10
N THR A 51 9.64 28.01 -5.15
CA THR A 51 10.67 27.34 -5.97
C THR A 51 10.82 27.97 -7.36
N VAL A 52 9.76 28.57 -7.93
CA VAL A 52 9.77 29.19 -9.27
C VAL A 52 8.92 30.46 -9.25
N LYS A 53 9.57 31.62 -9.39
CA LYS A 53 8.94 32.96 -9.44
C LYS A 53 8.09 33.21 -10.72
N SER A 54 7.84 32.21 -11.56
CA SER A 54 7.09 32.40 -12.79
C SER A 54 6.58 31.07 -13.35
N MET A 55 5.31 30.75 -13.12
CA MET A 55 4.50 30.06 -14.13
C MET A 55 3.01 30.29 -13.84
N ALA A 56 2.28 30.60 -14.90
CA ALA A 56 0.90 31.09 -14.90
C ALA A 56 -0.09 30.16 -14.18
N PRO A 57 -1.23 30.68 -13.68
CA PRO A 57 -2.25 29.91 -12.98
C PRO A 57 -3.08 29.08 -13.98
N GLY A 58 -2.45 28.07 -14.57
CA GLY A 58 -3.11 26.98 -15.27
C GLY A 58 -3.51 25.93 -14.24
N VAL A 59 -4.80 25.61 -14.18
CA VAL A 59 -5.40 24.64 -13.26
C VAL A 59 -4.74 23.26 -13.41
N PHE A 60 -3.70 22.98 -12.62
CA PHE A 60 -3.12 21.66 -12.48
C PHE A 60 -4.06 20.81 -11.61
N LYS A 61 -5.16 20.32 -12.20
CA LYS A 61 -5.86 19.15 -11.65
C LYS A 61 -4.96 17.95 -11.95
N SER A 62 -3.97 17.68 -11.09
CA SER A 62 -3.23 16.44 -11.18
C SER A 62 -4.22 15.31 -10.87
N ILE A 63 -4.59 14.55 -11.89
CA ILE A 63 -5.31 13.30 -11.68
C ILE A 63 -4.29 12.35 -11.06
N LYS A 64 -4.49 11.98 -9.79
CA LYS A 64 -3.63 11.02 -9.11
C LYS A 64 -4.26 9.63 -9.21
N SER A 65 -3.44 8.66 -9.57
CA SER A 65 -3.78 7.25 -9.44
C SER A 65 -3.83 6.86 -7.96
N PHE A 66 -4.78 6.01 -7.59
CA PHE A 66 -4.84 5.46 -6.24
C PHE A 66 -3.66 4.53 -5.97
N ASN A 67 -2.88 4.87 -4.94
CA ASN A 67 -1.70 4.10 -4.55
C ASN A 67 -2.08 3.04 -3.51
N LEU A 68 -2.23 1.79 -3.97
CA LEU A 68 -2.45 0.61 -3.12
C LEU A 68 -1.17 -0.01 -2.55
N HIS A 69 0.00 0.44 -3.00
CA HIS A 69 1.30 -0.07 -2.57
C HIS A 69 1.68 0.53 -1.22
N THR A 70 0.92 0.20 -0.19
CA THR A 70 1.23 0.53 1.20
C THR A 70 2.23 -0.49 1.75
N TYR A 71 3.08 -0.10 2.70
CA TYR A 71 4.03 -1.01 3.37
C TYR A 71 3.39 -2.34 3.83
N LYS A 72 2.12 -2.31 4.27
CA LYS A 72 1.37 -3.50 4.68
C LYS A 72 1.28 -4.56 3.58
N THR A 73 1.04 -4.17 2.32
CA THR A 73 0.95 -5.12 1.20
C THR A 73 2.30 -5.74 0.86
N HIS A 74 3.38 -4.97 0.96
CA HIS A 74 4.75 -5.48 0.78
C HIS A 74 5.20 -6.41 1.91
N ALA A 75 4.82 -6.13 3.15
CA ALA A 75 5.25 -6.91 4.31
C ALA A 75 4.63 -8.32 4.35
N PHE A 76 3.50 -8.53 3.67
CA PHE A 76 2.75 -9.79 3.64
C PHE A 76 3.57 -11.01 3.20
N GLY A 77 4.35 -10.90 2.12
CA GLY A 77 5.24 -11.99 1.69
C GLY A 77 6.38 -12.27 2.68
N ASN A 78 6.86 -11.23 3.37
CA ASN A 78 7.95 -11.35 4.31
C ASN A 78 7.53 -12.05 5.60
N TYR A 79 6.28 -11.85 6.08
CA TYR A 79 5.80 -12.52 7.30
C TYR A 79 5.85 -14.03 7.20
N ILE A 80 5.47 -14.61 6.05
CA ILE A 80 5.52 -16.06 5.81
C ILE A 80 6.94 -16.60 5.99
N GLN A 81 7.96 -15.88 5.53
CA GLN A 81 9.35 -16.30 5.63
C GLN A 81 9.98 -15.97 6.98
N CYS A 82 9.49 -14.93 7.64
CA CYS A 82 10.01 -14.47 8.93
C CYS A 82 9.49 -15.33 10.08
N ILE A 83 8.24 -15.78 10.07
CA ILE A 83 7.65 -16.56 11.17
C ILE A 83 8.44 -17.85 11.48
N PRO A 84 8.88 -18.66 10.49
CA PRO A 84 9.70 -19.83 10.77
C PRO A 84 11.12 -19.49 11.24
N LYS A 85 11.67 -18.34 10.82
CA LYS A 85 13.08 -17.96 11.06
C LYS A 85 13.31 -17.25 12.40
N PHE A 86 12.37 -16.39 12.81
CA PHE A 86 12.48 -15.57 14.02
C PHE A 86 11.70 -16.13 15.20
N GLY A 87 11.14 -17.33 15.03
CA GLY A 87 10.33 -18.00 16.02
C GLY A 87 8.86 -17.69 15.81
N THR A 88 8.06 -18.75 15.81
CA THR A 88 6.66 -18.66 16.20
C THR A 88 6.69 -18.09 17.62
N SER A 89 5.93 -17.03 17.89
CA SER A 89 5.82 -16.41 19.24
C SER A 89 5.10 -17.36 20.21
N ASP A 90 5.57 -18.59 20.31
CA ASP A 90 5.31 -19.58 21.33
C ASP A 90 6.65 -19.82 22.03
N SER A 91 7.13 -18.77 22.68
CA SER A 91 8.00 -18.95 23.84
C SER A 91 7.09 -19.44 24.96
N TYR A 92 6.86 -20.75 25.04
CA TYR A 92 6.33 -21.40 26.24
C TYR A 92 7.18 -20.91 27.42
N SER A 93 6.59 -20.06 28.27
CA SER A 93 7.13 -19.79 29.58
C SER A 93 6.87 -21.04 30.42
N THR A 94 7.91 -21.83 30.67
CA THR A 94 7.95 -22.76 31.82
C THR A 94 8.53 -22.05 33.02
#